data_AF-A0ABC8AW74-F1
#
_entry.id   AF-A0ABC8AW74-F1
#
_cell.length_a   1.000
_cell.length_b   1.000
_cell.length_c   1.000
_cell.angle_alpha   90.00
_cell.angle_beta   90.00
_cell.angle_gamma   90.00
#
_symmetry.space_group_name_H-M   'P 1'
#
loop_
_entity.id
_entity.type
_entity.pdbx_description
1 polymer ?
#
loop_
_entity_poly.entity_id
_entity_poly.type
_entity_poly.pdbx_seq_one_letter_code
_entity_poly.pdbx_strand_id
1 'polypeptide(L)' 'MYGIAIENHEALTVMPPGFAREVLRVHARCPISVCARKRQAVAVVNAAARKAGSSA' A
#
# COMPACT_ATOMS: atom_id res chain seq x y z
N MET A 1 11.28 9.02 17.66
CA MET A 1 10.06 9.03 16.82
C MET A 1 10.54 8.96 15.38
N TYR A 2 10.45 7.78 14.75
CA TYR A 2 10.99 7.54 13.39
C TYR A 2 10.44 8.61 12.45
N GLY A 3 11.32 9.28 11.69
CA GLY A 3 11.04 10.43 10.84
C GLY A 3 10.09 10.16 9.67
N ILE A 4 8.92 9.63 9.97
CA ILE A 4 7.78 9.63 9.10
C ILE A 4 7.24 11.05 9.24
N ALA A 5 7.40 11.86 8.20
CA ALA A 5 6.59 13.06 8.06
C ALA A 5 5.15 12.67 8.37
N ILE A 6 4.38 13.51 9.07
CA ILE A 6 2.94 13.29 9.30
C ILE A 6 2.21 13.50 7.95
N GLU A 7 2.64 12.80 6.91
CA GLU A 7 1.87 12.54 5.72
C GLU A 7 0.77 11.62 6.18
N ASN A 8 -0.45 12.16 6.16
CA ASN A 8 -1.68 11.51 6.53
C ASN A 8 -1.61 9.97 6.32
N HIS A 9 -1.64 9.20 7.41
CA HIS A 9 -1.54 7.75 7.39
C HIS A 9 -2.85 7.06 7.03
N GLU A 10 -3.93 7.81 6.85
CA GLU A 10 -5.26 7.29 6.53
C GLU A 10 -5.25 6.52 5.22
N ALA A 11 -6.06 5.46 5.21
CA ALA A 11 -6.40 4.74 4.00
C ALA A 11 -7.10 5.68 3.02
N LEU A 12 -6.81 5.52 1.73
CA LEU A 12 -7.48 6.28 0.68
C LEU A 12 -8.77 5.56 0.29
N THR A 13 -9.82 6.31 -0.03
CA THR A 13 -11.09 5.72 -0.50
C THR A 13 -10.90 4.89 -1.77
N VAL A 14 -9.98 5.31 -2.65
CA VAL A 14 -9.63 4.61 -3.88
C VAL A 14 -8.11 4.53 -4.02
N MET A 15 -7.59 3.31 -4.25
CA MET A 15 -6.16 3.07 -4.46
C MET A 15 -5.95 2.14 -5.66
N PRO A 16 -5.57 2.67 -6.84
CA PRO A 16 -5.26 1.85 -8.01
C PRO A 16 -3.99 1.00 -7.81
N PRO A 17 -3.83 -0.16 -8.49
CA PRO A 17 -2.66 -1.03 -8.33
C PRO A 17 -1.32 -0.35 -8.65
N GLY A 18 -1.27 0.52 -9.66
CA GLY A 18 -0.06 1.28 -10.00
C GLY A 18 0.36 2.24 -8.88
N PHE A 19 -0.61 2.95 -8.28
CA PHE A 19 -0.37 3.84 -7.14
C PHE A 19 -0.01 3.06 -5.87
N ALA A 20 -0.64 1.90 -5.64
CA ALA A 20 -0.28 1.02 -4.52
C ALA A 20 1.20 0.61 -4.56
N ARG A 21 1.76 0.30 -5.75
CA ARG A 21 3.19 -0.01 -5.89
C ARG A 21 4.08 1.16 -5.51
N GLU A 22 3.70 2.38 -5.86
CA GLU A 22 4.42 3.60 -5.48
C GLU A 22 4.36 3.84 -3.97
N VAL A 23 3.19 3.65 -3.35
CA VAL A 23 3.04 3.72 -1.88
C VAL A 23 3.97 2.71 -1.20
N LEU A 24 4.08 1.48 -1.71
CA LEU A 24 5.01 0.49 -1.15
C LEU A 24 6.48 0.89 -1.29
N ARG A 25 6.84 1.59 -2.38
CA ARG A 25 8.19 2.12 -2.61
C ARG A 25 8.51 3.26 -1.64
N VAL A 26 7.64 4.26 -1.53
CA VAL A 26 7.81 5.42 -0.65
C VAL A 26 7.80 5.01 0.83
N HIS A 27 6.85 4.15 1.22
CA HIS A 27 6.71 3.66 2.60
C HIS A 27 7.47 2.34 2.87
N ALA A 28 8.50 2.03 2.08
CA ALA A 28 9.27 0.78 2.22
C ALA A 28 9.80 0.59 3.66
N ARG A 29 10.23 1.68 4.31
CA ARG A 29 10.77 1.70 5.69
C ARG A 29 9.71 1.81 6.79
N CYS A 30 8.45 2.09 6.46
CA CYS A 30 7.39 2.20 7.47
C CYS A 30 6.98 0.81 7.99
N PRO A 31 6.79 0.61 9.31
CA PRO A 31 6.21 -0.62 9.82
C PRO A 31 4.74 -0.75 9.36
N ILE A 32 4.38 -1.90 8.79
CA ILE A 32 3.03 -2.12 8.24
C ILE A 32 1.95 -2.19 9.34
N SER A 33 2.36 -2.48 10.58
CA SER A 33 1.47 -2.48 11.75
C SER A 33 0.88 -1.10 12.04
N VAL A 34 1.60 -0.03 11.72
CA VAL A 34 1.19 1.36 12.02
C VAL A 34 0.85 2.21 10.79
N CYS A 35 1.26 1.81 9.59
CA CYS A 35 0.99 2.54 8.35
C CYS A 35 -0.22 1.95 7.61
N ALA A 36 -1.42 2.54 7.77
CA ALA A 36 -2.62 2.05 7.11
C ALA A 36 -2.55 2.17 5.57
N ARG A 37 -1.88 3.19 5.02
CA ARG A 37 -1.59 3.28 3.57
C ARG A 37 -0.78 2.11 3.05
N LYS A 38 0.32 1.73 3.74
CA LYS A 38 1.14 0.57 3.36
C LYS A 38 0.32 -0.72 3.44
N ARG A 39 -0.48 -0.89 4.50
CA ARG A 39 -1.36 -2.05 4.65
C ARG A 39 -2.37 -2.15 3.51
N GLN A 40 -3.02 -1.04 3.14
CA GLN A 40 -3.95 -0.99 2.03
C GLN A 40 -3.26 -1.30 0.70
N ALA A 41 -2.08 -0.73 0.45
CA ALA A 41 -1.32 -0.96 -0.77
C ALA A 41 -0.92 -2.43 -0.95
N VAL A 42 -0.49 -3.11 0.12
CA VAL A 42 -0.25 -4.56 0.08
C VAL A 42 -1.52 -5.33 -0.30
N ALA A 43 -2.66 -4.98 0.28
CA ALA A 43 -3.93 -5.66 -0.02
C ALA A 43 -4.34 -5.48 -1.50
N VAL A 44 -4.18 -4.28 -2.05
CA VAL A 44 -4.49 -3.97 -3.46
C VAL A 44 -3.57 -4.74 -4.40
N VAL A 45 -2.25 -4.72 -4.17
CA VAL A 45 -1.30 -5.43 -5.02
C VAL A 45 -1.55 -6.94 -4.99
N ASN A 46 -1.82 -7.51 -3.82
CA ASN A 46 -2.15 -8.93 -3.68
C ASN A 46 -3.46 -9.30 -4.38
N ALA A 47 -4.49 -8.45 -4.28
CA ALA A 47 -5.75 -8.66 -4.99
C ALA A 47 -5.57 -8.59 -6.52
N ALA A 48 -4.77 -7.64 -7.00
CA ALA A 48 -4.43 -7.54 -8.42
C ALA A 48 -3.64 -8.76 -8.92
N ALA A 49 -2.68 -9.25 -8.13
CA ALA A 49 -1.92 -10.46 -8.46
C ALA A 49 -2.80 -11.71 -8.54
N ARG A 50 -3.73 -11.89 -7.58
CA ARG A 50 -4.71 -12.99 -7.63
C ARG A 50 -5.62 -12.91 -8.85
N LYS A 51 -6.08 -11.72 -9.21
CA LYS A 51 -6.88 -11.51 -10.43
C LYS A 51 -6.07 -11.85 -11.69
N ALA A 52 -4.81 -11.42 -11.78
CA ALA A 52 -3.95 -11.73 -12.92
C ALA A 52 -3.66 -13.24 -13.04
N GLY A 53 -3.52 -13.95 -11.92
CA GLY A 53 -3.30 -15.40 -11.90
C GLY A 53 -4.57 -16.25 -12.07
N SER A 54 -5.77 -15.66 -11.97
CA SER A 54 -7.05 -16.37 -12.17
C SER A 54 -7.54 -16.35 -13.63
N SER A 55 -6.76 -15.76 -14.54
CA SER A 55 -7.10 -15.65 -15.97
C SER A 55 -6.38 -16.68 -16.86
N ALA A 56 -5.92 -17.80 -16.28
CA ALA A 56 -5.20 -18.88 -16.97
C ALA A 56 -6.02 -20.16 -17.03
#